data_AF-B9FVM8-F1
#
_entry.id   AF-B9FVM8-F1
#
_cell.length_a   1.000
_cell.length_b   1.000
_cell.length_c   1.000
_cell.angle_alpha   90.00
_cell.angle_beta   90.00
_cell.angle_gamma   90.00
#
_symmetry.space_group_name_H-M   'P 1'
#
loop_
_entity.id
_entity.type
_entity.pdbx_description
1 polymer ?
#
loop_
_entity_poly.entity_id
_entity_poly.type
_entity_poly.pdbx_seq_one_letter_code
_entity_poly.pdbx_strand_id
1 'polypeptide(L)'
;MQLGAPPPAAAAAAAAVWRAPTFEARRAADARELLAALLPPSPTVRQVQQAHARLAVLGLAASRAMPHLLAVLPRLLPDKPRHRGDDGGGDGDHYAYPLALFRRANSTSAFASNNLLRVLPHPLPLTLFSRFRRRNPHSFTFLLASISNHLNAAGPSASACSFLGSHVHALAVKAGAAGDLFVRNALVHFYGVSGDVGAMRRVFDELPRVRDVLTWNEVLAGYVRAGMMTVAREVFDEMPVRDEISWSTLVGG
;
A
#
# COMPACT_ATOMS: atom_id res chain seq x y z
N MET A 1 45.56 -32.13 51.69
CA MET A 1 45.19 -32.07 50.26
C MET A 1 44.09 -31.03 50.09
N GLN A 2 44.49 -29.80 49.75
CA GLN A 2 43.60 -28.82 49.13
C GLN A 2 43.58 -29.05 47.61
N LEU A 3 42.58 -28.44 46.95
CA LEU A 3 42.37 -28.22 45.50
C LEU A 3 41.25 -29.10 44.92
N GLY A 4 40.16 -28.54 44.36
CA GLY A 4 39.85 -27.14 44.13
C GLY A 4 38.38 -26.96 43.74
N ALA A 5 37.78 -25.87 44.22
CA ALA A 5 36.48 -25.42 43.75
C ALA A 5 36.61 -24.92 42.29
N PRO A 6 35.63 -25.19 41.41
CA PRO A 6 35.67 -24.70 40.04
C PRO A 6 35.62 -23.16 40.00
N PRO A 7 36.24 -22.51 39.00
CA PRO A 7 36.33 -21.06 38.90
C PRO A 7 34.94 -20.39 38.73
N PRO A 8 34.74 -19.18 39.28
CA PRO A 8 33.45 -18.49 39.33
C PRO A 8 32.87 -18.10 37.96
N ALA A 9 33.63 -18.24 36.87
CA ALA A 9 33.17 -17.97 35.51
C ALA A 9 32.28 -19.09 34.92
N ALA A 10 32.42 -20.34 35.40
CA ALA A 10 31.64 -21.47 34.86
C ALA A 10 30.22 -21.57 35.46
N ALA A 11 30.01 -21.05 36.68
CA ALA A 11 28.69 -21.00 37.32
C ALA A 11 27.82 -19.84 36.80
N ALA A 12 28.43 -18.78 36.26
CA ALA A 12 27.71 -17.65 35.66
C ALA A 12 27.13 -17.97 34.27
N ALA A 13 27.72 -18.91 33.52
CA ALA A 13 27.24 -19.31 32.19
C ALA A 13 26.05 -20.30 32.24
N ALA A 14 25.87 -21.02 33.35
CA ALA A 14 24.75 -21.94 33.55
C ALA A 14 23.49 -21.26 34.14
N ALA A 15 23.60 -19.98 34.50
CA ALA A 15 22.49 -19.16 35.00
C ALA A 15 21.80 -18.34 33.88
N ALA A 16 22.06 -18.64 32.61
CA ALA A 16 21.13 -18.35 31.51
C ALA A 16 19.92 -19.30 31.61
N VAL A 17 19.27 -19.25 32.77
CA VAL A 17 17.96 -19.83 33.02
C VAL A 17 17.09 -19.32 31.88
N TRP A 18 16.58 -20.25 31.10
CA TRP A 18 15.34 -20.10 30.34
C TRP A 18 14.27 -19.58 31.31
N ARG A 19 14.27 -18.26 31.57
CA ARG A 19 13.15 -17.62 32.23
C ARG A 19 12.04 -17.69 31.20
N ALA A 20 11.12 -18.63 31.41
CA ALA A 20 9.85 -18.65 30.70
C ALA A 20 9.34 -17.20 30.70
N PRO A 21 9.11 -16.59 29.52
CA PRO A 21 8.75 -15.18 29.47
C PRO A 21 7.49 -14.99 30.32
N THR A 22 7.62 -14.26 31.42
CA THR A 22 6.49 -13.95 32.29
C THR A 22 5.51 -13.10 31.48
N PHE A 23 4.24 -13.51 31.47
CA PHE A 23 3.16 -12.91 30.68
C PHE A 23 2.95 -11.40 30.95
N GLU A 24 3.54 -10.86 32.02
CA GLU A 24 3.31 -9.50 32.48
C GLU A 24 4.29 -8.46 31.91
N ALA A 25 5.57 -8.79 31.71
CA ALA A 25 6.59 -7.82 31.32
C ALA A 25 6.47 -7.31 29.87
N ARG A 26 5.75 -8.04 29.00
CA ARG A 26 5.59 -7.71 27.57
C ARG A 26 4.32 -6.94 27.21
N ARG A 27 3.42 -6.61 28.15
CA ARG A 27 2.20 -5.84 27.81
C ARG A 27 2.50 -4.43 27.28
N ALA A 28 3.69 -3.88 27.57
CA ALA A 28 4.15 -2.56 27.11
C ALA A 28 5.10 -2.60 25.90
N ALA A 29 5.46 -3.80 25.39
CA ALA A 29 6.27 -3.90 24.18
C ALA A 29 5.44 -3.38 22.99
N ASP A 30 6.01 -2.47 22.20
CA ASP A 30 5.38 -2.02 20.97
C ASP A 30 5.05 -3.25 20.11
N ALA A 31 3.79 -3.38 19.69
CA ALA A 31 3.36 -4.50 18.85
C ALA A 31 4.23 -4.62 17.58
N ARG A 32 4.80 -3.50 17.11
CA ARG A 32 5.79 -3.44 16.05
C ARG A 32 7.09 -4.18 16.40
N GLU A 33 7.63 -3.99 17.60
CA GLU A 33 8.86 -4.62 18.06
C GLU A 33 8.68 -6.14 18.20
N LEU A 34 7.56 -6.55 18.79
CA LEU A 34 7.23 -7.96 18.93
C LEU A 34 7.01 -8.63 17.56
N LEU A 35 6.39 -7.95 16.61
CA LEU A 35 6.25 -8.44 15.24
C LEU A 35 7.58 -8.51 14.49
N ALA A 36 8.47 -7.53 14.67
CA ALA A 36 9.81 -7.53 14.08
C ALA A 36 10.65 -8.70 14.61
N ALA A 37 10.49 -9.07 15.88
CA ALA A 37 11.14 -10.25 16.45
C ALA A 37 10.52 -11.58 15.97
N LEU A 38 9.23 -11.59 15.64
CA LEU A 38 8.49 -12.80 15.23
C LEU A 38 8.56 -13.08 13.73
N LEU A 39 8.76 -12.07 12.91
CA LEU A 39 8.70 -12.18 11.45
C LEU A 39 10.07 -11.89 10.82
N PRO A 40 10.60 -12.79 9.99
CA PRO A 40 11.79 -12.49 9.18
C PRO A 40 11.47 -11.38 8.16
N PRO A 41 12.50 -10.77 7.54
CA PRO A 41 12.32 -9.68 6.55
C PRO A 41 11.40 -10.07 5.37
N SER A 42 11.46 -11.33 4.94
CA SER A 42 10.59 -11.94 3.93
C SER A 42 9.79 -13.09 4.56
N PRO A 43 8.66 -12.80 5.24
CA PRO A 43 7.88 -13.82 5.92
C PRO A 43 7.03 -14.62 4.94
N THR A 44 6.68 -15.84 5.34
CA THR A 44 5.66 -16.67 4.66
C THR A 44 4.28 -16.42 5.24
N VAL A 45 3.22 -16.75 4.49
CA VAL A 45 1.82 -16.65 4.98
C VAL A 45 1.64 -17.41 6.30
N ARG A 46 2.23 -18.61 6.41
CA ARG A 46 2.18 -19.44 7.62
C ARG A 46 2.85 -18.75 8.82
N GLN A 47 3.99 -18.09 8.62
CA GLN A 47 4.66 -17.34 9.70
C GLN A 47 3.83 -16.14 10.16
N VAL A 48 3.17 -15.43 9.24
CA VAL A 48 2.26 -14.32 9.60
C VAL A 48 1.02 -14.82 10.34
N GLN A 49 0.45 -15.95 9.93
CA GLN A 49 -0.65 -16.61 10.66
C GLN A 49 -0.22 -17.04 12.07
N GLN A 50 0.98 -17.63 12.20
CA GLN A 50 1.53 -18.01 13.51
C GLN A 50 1.81 -16.80 14.40
N ALA A 51 2.36 -15.72 13.84
CA ALA A 51 2.57 -14.47 14.58
C ALA A 51 1.23 -13.86 15.04
N HIS A 52 0.23 -13.84 14.17
CA HIS A 52 -1.12 -13.39 14.52
C HIS A 52 -1.76 -14.27 15.61
N ALA A 53 -1.66 -15.61 15.51
CA ALA A 53 -2.16 -16.53 16.52
C ALA A 53 -1.48 -16.31 17.88
N ARG A 54 -0.15 -16.12 17.89
CA ARG A 54 0.60 -15.78 19.10
C ARG A 54 0.14 -14.46 19.71
N LEU A 55 -0.06 -13.42 18.88
CA LEU A 55 -0.60 -12.15 19.33
C LEU A 55 -2.02 -12.26 19.89
N ALA A 56 -2.86 -13.14 19.34
CA ALA A 56 -4.21 -13.39 19.84
C ALA A 56 -4.20 -14.06 21.22
N VAL A 57 -3.36 -15.08 21.42
CA VAL A 57 -3.17 -15.74 22.73
C VAL A 57 -2.65 -14.76 23.77
N LEU A 58 -1.82 -13.79 23.36
CA LEU A 58 -1.30 -12.73 24.24
C LEU A 58 -2.30 -11.58 24.49
N GLY A 59 -3.50 -11.60 23.90
CA GLY A 59 -4.48 -10.53 24.02
C GLY A 59 -4.12 -9.22 23.28
N LEU A 60 -3.14 -9.28 22.37
CA LEU A 60 -2.59 -8.12 21.64
C LEU A 60 -3.15 -7.94 20.22
N ALA A 61 -3.96 -8.88 19.74
CA ALA A 61 -4.41 -8.93 18.34
C ALA A 61 -5.37 -7.81 17.91
N ALA A 62 -6.11 -7.18 18.83
CA ALA A 62 -7.34 -6.47 18.45
C ALA A 62 -7.19 -5.00 18.00
N SER A 63 -6.14 -4.29 18.42
CA SER A 63 -6.05 -2.83 18.15
C SER A 63 -4.64 -2.33 17.78
N ARG A 64 -3.60 -2.72 18.52
CA ARG A 64 -2.24 -2.20 18.31
C ARG A 64 -1.44 -2.98 17.27
N ALA A 65 -1.56 -4.30 17.22
CA ALA A 65 -0.77 -5.14 16.31
C ALA A 65 -1.35 -5.20 14.88
N MET A 66 -2.65 -5.00 14.74
CA MET A 66 -3.37 -5.19 13.47
C MET A 66 -2.87 -4.29 12.32
N PRO A 67 -2.66 -2.98 12.52
CA PRO A 67 -2.04 -2.10 11.52
C PRO A 67 -0.72 -2.68 10.97
N HIS A 68 0.12 -3.20 11.85
CA HIS A 68 1.45 -3.70 11.51
C HIS A 68 1.39 -5.06 10.81
N LEU A 69 0.49 -5.96 11.21
CA LEU A 69 0.26 -7.22 10.49
C LEU A 69 -0.21 -6.99 9.05
N LEU A 70 -1.14 -6.04 8.85
CA LEU A 70 -1.63 -5.70 7.51
C LEU A 70 -0.54 -5.04 6.64
N ALA A 71 0.40 -4.30 7.24
CA ALA A 71 1.51 -3.68 6.53
C ALA A 71 2.53 -4.68 5.95
N VAL A 72 2.56 -5.91 6.47
CA VAL A 72 3.44 -6.99 5.99
C VAL A 72 2.83 -7.71 4.78
N LEU A 73 1.51 -7.65 4.60
CA LEU A 73 0.80 -8.43 3.56
C LEU A 73 1.34 -8.27 2.13
N PRO A 74 1.71 -7.07 1.64
CA PRO A 74 2.28 -6.93 0.29
C PRO A 74 3.59 -7.71 0.11
N ARG A 75 4.34 -7.98 1.18
CA ARG A 75 5.57 -8.76 1.11
C ARG A 75 5.30 -10.27 0.95
N LEU A 76 4.08 -10.70 1.21
CA LEU A 76 3.66 -12.10 1.14
C LEU A 76 3.09 -12.48 -0.21
N LEU A 77 2.57 -11.49 -0.94
CA LEU A 77 1.82 -11.71 -2.17
C LEU A 77 2.75 -11.49 -3.37
N PRO A 78 2.63 -12.32 -4.42
CA PRO A 78 3.42 -12.15 -5.62
C PRO A 78 3.13 -10.79 -6.29
N ASP A 79 4.15 -10.15 -6.85
CA ASP A 79 4.10 -8.81 -7.44
C ASP A 79 3.14 -8.67 -8.66
N LYS A 80 2.60 -9.78 -9.18
CA LYS A 80 1.66 -9.76 -10.31
C LYS A 80 0.82 -11.04 -10.36
N PRO A 81 -0.51 -10.98 -10.53
CA PRO A 81 -1.25 -12.14 -10.99
C PRO A 81 -0.78 -12.46 -12.41
N ARG A 82 -0.20 -13.65 -12.61
CA ARG A 82 0.15 -14.13 -13.94
C ARG A 82 -1.16 -14.43 -14.68
N HIS A 83 -1.55 -13.56 -15.60
CA HIS A 83 -2.47 -13.94 -16.67
C HIS A 83 -1.73 -14.84 -17.65
N ARG A 84 -1.90 -16.15 -17.52
CA ARG A 84 -1.86 -17.06 -18.66
C ARG A 84 -2.51 -18.37 -18.27
N GLY A 85 -3.59 -18.69 -18.98
CA GLY A 85 -4.12 -20.03 -19.26
C GLY A 85 -4.13 -21.05 -18.13
N ASP A 86 -5.33 -21.54 -17.87
CA ASP A 86 -5.66 -22.83 -17.27
C ASP A 86 -5.92 -22.89 -15.75
N ASP A 87 -7.02 -23.59 -15.46
CA ASP A 87 -7.47 -24.17 -14.19
C ASP A 87 -7.90 -23.25 -13.03
N GLY A 88 -9.17 -22.82 -13.07
CA GLY A 88 -10.22 -23.29 -12.14
C GLY A 88 -10.03 -23.26 -10.61
N GLY A 89 -8.98 -22.67 -10.05
CA GLY A 89 -8.70 -22.71 -8.61
C GLY A 89 -8.03 -21.46 -8.06
N GLY A 90 -8.80 -20.67 -7.29
CA GLY A 90 -8.27 -20.14 -6.02
C GLY A 90 -7.67 -18.73 -5.96
N ASP A 91 -7.93 -17.81 -6.89
CA ASP A 91 -7.51 -16.39 -6.66
C ASP A 91 -8.20 -15.79 -5.40
N GLY A 92 -9.34 -16.36 -4.99
CA GLY A 92 -10.03 -16.02 -3.74
C GLY A 92 -9.28 -16.38 -2.45
N ASP A 93 -8.42 -17.41 -2.47
CA ASP A 93 -7.75 -17.90 -1.25
C ASP A 93 -6.57 -17.02 -0.82
N HIS A 94 -5.88 -16.40 -1.78
CA HIS A 94 -4.75 -15.51 -1.51
C HIS A 94 -5.15 -14.27 -0.70
N TYR A 95 -6.35 -13.75 -0.92
CA TYR A 95 -6.88 -12.57 -0.23
C TYR A 95 -7.84 -12.91 0.92
N ALA A 96 -8.24 -14.18 1.05
CA ALA A 96 -9.11 -14.64 2.13
C ALA A 96 -8.53 -14.34 3.52
N TYR A 97 -7.22 -14.57 3.70
CA TYR A 97 -6.54 -14.29 4.97
C TYR A 97 -6.51 -12.78 5.31
N PRO A 98 -6.04 -11.87 4.43
CA PRO A 98 -6.17 -10.42 4.62
C PRO A 98 -7.59 -9.95 4.97
N LEU A 99 -8.60 -10.46 4.27
CA LEU A 99 -9.99 -10.07 4.48
C LEU A 99 -10.54 -10.59 5.81
N ALA A 100 -10.24 -11.84 6.19
CA ALA A 100 -10.61 -12.40 7.48
C ALA A 100 -9.93 -11.66 8.63
N LEU A 101 -8.65 -11.32 8.45
CA LEU A 101 -7.86 -10.55 9.40
C LEU A 101 -8.48 -9.15 9.64
N PHE A 102 -8.86 -8.45 8.57
CA PHE A 102 -9.51 -7.15 8.67
C PHE A 102 -10.90 -7.21 9.31
N ARG A 103 -11.74 -8.19 8.94
CA ARG A 103 -13.11 -8.35 9.46
C ARG A 103 -13.16 -8.57 10.97
N ARG A 104 -12.15 -9.24 11.54
CA ARG A 104 -12.08 -9.53 12.99
C ARG A 104 -11.62 -8.33 13.83
N ALA A 105 -11.09 -7.29 13.20
CA ALA A 105 -10.59 -6.12 13.91
C ALA A 105 -11.72 -5.09 14.14
N ASN A 106 -12.30 -5.08 15.34
CA ASN A 106 -13.35 -4.13 15.75
C ASN A 106 -12.89 -2.64 15.78
N SER A 107 -11.61 -2.35 15.54
CA SER A 107 -11.02 -1.00 15.60
C SER A 107 -10.00 -0.74 14.48
N THR A 108 -10.42 -0.79 13.22
CA THR A 108 -9.48 -0.55 12.10
C THR A 108 -9.12 0.93 11.98
N SER A 109 -7.83 1.23 12.17
CA SER A 109 -7.26 2.55 11.88
C SER A 109 -7.26 2.81 10.37
N ALA A 110 -7.18 4.08 9.96
CA ALA A 110 -7.07 4.42 8.53
C ALA A 110 -5.82 3.78 7.89
N PHE A 111 -4.74 3.59 8.67
CA PHE A 111 -3.54 2.87 8.22
C PHE A 111 -3.81 1.39 7.90
N ALA A 112 -4.55 0.69 8.76
CA ALA A 112 -4.94 -0.70 8.53
C ALA A 112 -5.79 -0.83 7.24
N SER A 113 -6.80 0.03 7.10
CA SER A 113 -7.65 0.10 5.91
C SER A 113 -6.86 0.38 4.63
N ASN A 114 -5.93 1.33 4.67
CA ASN A 114 -5.10 1.69 3.51
C ASN A 114 -4.16 0.55 3.08
N ASN A 115 -3.55 -0.16 4.02
CA ASN A 115 -2.74 -1.33 3.70
C ASN A 115 -3.56 -2.44 3.05
N LEU A 116 -4.82 -2.61 3.46
CA LEU A 116 -5.72 -3.55 2.81
C LEU A 116 -6.06 -3.11 1.38
N LEU A 117 -6.38 -1.82 1.15
CA LEU A 117 -6.67 -1.30 -0.20
C LEU A 117 -5.50 -1.51 -1.17
N ARG A 118 -4.25 -1.41 -0.68
CA ARG A 118 -3.04 -1.62 -1.49
C ARG A 118 -2.89 -3.06 -1.99
N VAL A 119 -3.37 -4.01 -1.21
CA VAL A 119 -3.16 -5.44 -1.45
C VAL A 119 -4.26 -6.06 -2.31
N LEU A 120 -5.48 -5.55 -2.20
CA LEU A 120 -6.63 -6.20 -2.83
C LEU A 120 -6.71 -5.90 -4.34
N PRO A 121 -7.06 -6.90 -5.16
CA PRO A 121 -7.29 -6.70 -6.59
C PRO A 121 -8.58 -5.90 -6.82
N HIS A 122 -8.60 -5.08 -7.87
CA HIS A 122 -9.83 -4.43 -8.33
C HIS A 122 -10.91 -5.49 -8.66
N PRO A 123 -12.20 -5.32 -8.30
CA PRO A 123 -12.85 -4.13 -7.71
C PRO A 123 -12.96 -4.16 -6.17
N LEU A 124 -12.29 -5.10 -5.47
CA LEU A 124 -12.47 -5.28 -4.02
C LEU A 124 -12.20 -4.01 -3.19
N PRO A 125 -11.13 -3.21 -3.46
CA PRO A 125 -10.92 -1.92 -2.80
C PRO A 125 -12.14 -1.00 -2.80
N LEU A 126 -12.84 -0.86 -3.94
CA LEU A 126 -14.02 0.00 -4.09
C LEU A 126 -15.18 -0.50 -3.21
N THR A 127 -15.43 -1.81 -3.21
CA THR A 127 -16.54 -2.41 -2.44
C THR A 127 -16.33 -2.31 -0.92
N LEU A 128 -15.08 -2.25 -0.46
CA LEU A 128 -14.75 -2.14 0.96
C LEU A 128 -14.66 -0.69 1.43
N PHE A 129 -14.28 0.24 0.56
CA PHE A 129 -14.13 1.64 0.91
C PHE A 129 -15.41 2.25 1.51
N SER A 130 -16.58 1.89 0.96
CA SER A 130 -17.88 2.34 1.47
C SER A 130 -18.11 1.92 2.93
N ARG A 131 -17.53 0.78 3.35
CA ARG A 131 -17.69 0.18 4.68
C ARG A 131 -16.67 0.70 5.71
N PHE A 132 -15.66 1.47 5.31
CA PHE A 132 -14.67 1.99 6.25
C PHE A 132 -15.23 3.11 7.12
N ARG A 133 -15.11 2.95 8.46
CA ARG A 133 -15.54 3.93 9.46
C ARG A 133 -14.65 5.17 9.53
N ARG A 134 -13.37 5.06 9.20
CA ARG A 134 -12.40 6.16 9.14
C ARG A 134 -11.72 6.16 7.78
N ARG A 135 -11.82 7.30 7.08
CA ARG A 135 -11.21 7.53 5.76
C ARG A 135 -10.22 8.68 5.91
N ASN A 136 -9.12 8.63 5.17
CA ASN A 136 -8.17 9.73 5.06
C ASN A 136 -7.85 9.99 3.57
N PRO A 137 -7.14 11.09 3.23
CA PRO A 137 -6.79 11.38 1.84
C PRO A 137 -6.08 10.21 1.13
N HIS A 138 -5.16 9.52 1.83
CA HIS A 138 -4.47 8.36 1.29
C HIS A 138 -5.40 7.19 0.91
N SER A 139 -6.59 7.07 1.50
CA SER A 139 -7.55 6.05 1.05
C SER A 139 -7.95 6.27 -0.42
N PHE A 140 -8.07 7.52 -0.87
CA PHE A 140 -8.37 7.86 -2.27
C PHE A 140 -7.19 7.55 -3.19
N THR A 141 -5.96 7.80 -2.75
CA THR A 141 -4.76 7.51 -3.57
C THR A 141 -4.66 6.01 -3.89
N PHE A 142 -4.92 5.15 -2.90
CA PHE A 142 -4.90 3.69 -3.12
C PHE A 142 -6.05 3.19 -3.99
N LEU A 143 -7.24 3.80 -3.90
CA LEU A 143 -8.33 3.48 -4.83
C LEU A 143 -8.00 3.86 -6.27
N LEU A 144 -7.49 5.07 -6.49
CA LEU A 144 -7.10 5.55 -7.81
C LEU A 144 -5.96 4.70 -8.40
N ALA A 145 -4.98 4.31 -7.57
CA ALA A 145 -3.91 3.40 -7.99
C ALA A 145 -4.45 2.01 -8.38
N SER A 146 -5.38 1.45 -7.60
CA SER A 146 -6.02 0.16 -7.92
C SER A 146 -6.76 0.21 -9.26
N ILE A 147 -7.54 1.27 -9.51
CA ILE A 147 -8.26 1.47 -10.78
C ILE A 147 -7.27 1.68 -11.93
N SER A 148 -6.23 2.49 -11.73
CA SER A 148 -5.22 2.79 -12.75
C SER A 148 -4.45 1.54 -13.18
N ASN A 149 -4.05 0.70 -12.23
CA ASN A 149 -3.36 -0.56 -12.52
C ASN A 149 -4.26 -1.52 -13.31
N HIS A 150 -5.55 -1.56 -12.99
CA HIS A 150 -6.52 -2.35 -13.74
C HIS A 150 -6.72 -1.80 -15.17
N LEU A 151 -6.78 -0.48 -15.35
CA LEU A 151 -6.86 0.15 -16.67
C LEU A 151 -5.67 -0.21 -17.57
N ASN A 152 -4.46 -0.15 -17.03
CA ASN A 152 -3.23 -0.54 -17.75
C ASN A 152 -3.27 -2.03 -18.18
N ALA A 153 -3.94 -2.90 -17.42
CA ALA A 153 -4.01 -4.33 -17.71
C ALA A 153 -5.17 -4.72 -18.65
N ALA A 154 -6.28 -3.97 -18.64
CA ALA A 154 -7.55 -4.40 -19.24
C ALA A 154 -7.75 -4.01 -20.72
N GLY A 155 -6.86 -3.21 -21.33
CA GLY A 155 -7.05 -2.76 -22.71
C GLY A 155 -8.39 -2.04 -22.94
N PRO A 156 -9.04 -2.15 -24.11
CA PRO A 156 -10.17 -1.29 -24.54
C PRO A 156 -11.48 -1.40 -23.73
N SER A 157 -11.52 -2.15 -22.63
CA SER A 157 -12.60 -2.09 -21.60
C SER A 157 -12.50 -0.84 -20.68
N ALA A 158 -11.70 0.15 -21.08
CA ALA A 158 -11.31 1.33 -20.30
C ALA A 158 -12.48 2.26 -19.90
N SER A 159 -13.64 2.19 -20.58
CA SER A 159 -14.75 3.14 -20.36
C SER A 159 -15.37 3.01 -18.95
N ALA A 160 -15.58 1.78 -18.46
CA ALA A 160 -16.19 1.56 -17.15
C ALA A 160 -15.26 1.95 -15.99
N CYS A 161 -13.96 1.65 -16.10
CA CYS A 161 -12.98 2.03 -15.09
C CYS A 161 -12.69 3.54 -15.09
N SER A 162 -12.74 4.20 -16.26
CA SER A 162 -12.70 5.66 -16.37
C SER A 162 -13.88 6.31 -15.62
N PHE A 163 -15.10 5.77 -15.80
CA PHE A 163 -16.29 6.21 -15.07
C PHE A 163 -16.17 6.01 -13.55
N LEU A 164 -15.59 4.88 -13.09
CA LEU A 164 -15.40 4.64 -11.66
C LEU A 164 -14.38 5.60 -11.03
N GLY A 165 -13.27 5.89 -11.70
CA GLY A 165 -12.28 6.82 -11.15
C GLY A 165 -12.77 8.27 -11.10
N SER A 166 -13.64 8.70 -12.04
CA SER A 166 -14.29 10.01 -11.93
C SER A 166 -15.24 10.10 -10.73
N HIS A 167 -15.91 9.00 -10.34
CA HIS A 167 -16.69 8.95 -9.10
C HIS A 167 -15.80 9.02 -7.85
N VAL A 168 -14.64 8.35 -7.87
CA VAL A 168 -13.66 8.45 -6.78
C VAL A 168 -13.13 9.89 -6.67
N HIS A 169 -12.90 10.58 -7.79
CA HIS A 169 -12.55 11.99 -7.82
C HIS A 169 -13.65 12.86 -7.20
N ALA A 170 -14.91 12.71 -7.63
CA ALA A 170 -16.04 13.46 -7.06
C ALA A 170 -16.19 13.24 -5.54
N LEU A 171 -15.97 12.00 -5.08
CA LEU A 171 -15.95 11.67 -3.65
C LEU A 171 -14.78 12.34 -2.92
N ALA A 172 -13.59 12.41 -3.53
CA ALA A 172 -12.44 13.10 -2.96
C ALA A 172 -12.69 14.61 -2.82
N VAL A 173 -13.32 15.24 -3.82
CA VAL A 173 -13.75 16.65 -3.76
C VAL A 173 -14.77 16.86 -2.63
N LYS A 174 -15.82 16.03 -2.57
CA LYS A 174 -16.85 16.11 -1.52
C LYS A 174 -16.29 15.90 -0.11
N ALA A 175 -15.24 15.08 0.02
CA ALA A 175 -14.56 14.83 1.27
C ALA A 175 -13.51 15.90 1.65
N GLY A 176 -13.30 16.93 0.82
CA GLY A 176 -12.26 17.93 1.01
C GLY A 176 -10.82 17.39 0.83
N ALA A 177 -10.67 16.18 0.29
CA ALA A 177 -9.38 15.52 0.09
C ALA A 177 -8.72 15.90 -1.24
N ALA A 178 -9.47 16.48 -2.18
CA ALA A 178 -8.95 16.88 -3.49
C ALA A 178 -7.85 17.95 -3.43
N GLY A 179 -7.69 18.67 -2.31
CA GLY A 179 -6.58 19.61 -2.11
C GLY A 179 -5.24 18.96 -1.74
N ASP A 180 -5.25 17.70 -1.31
CA ASP A 180 -4.04 16.97 -0.91
C ASP A 180 -3.17 16.65 -2.12
N LEU A 181 -1.86 16.94 -2.03
CA LEU A 181 -0.92 16.74 -3.13
C LEU A 181 -0.85 15.27 -3.58
N PHE A 182 -0.89 14.31 -2.65
CA PHE A 182 -0.86 12.90 -3.03
C PHE A 182 -2.13 12.49 -3.77
N VAL A 183 -3.29 12.96 -3.32
CA VAL A 183 -4.57 12.71 -4.00
C VAL A 183 -4.56 13.33 -5.41
N ARG A 184 -4.05 14.56 -5.57
CA ARG A 184 -3.94 15.20 -6.87
C ARG A 184 -2.97 14.46 -7.80
N ASN A 185 -1.80 14.06 -7.33
CA ASN A 185 -0.85 13.29 -8.14
C ASN A 185 -1.47 11.95 -8.59
N ALA A 186 -2.21 11.28 -7.71
CA ALA A 186 -2.94 10.06 -8.06
C ALA A 186 -4.07 10.31 -9.08
N LEU A 187 -4.74 11.47 -9.03
CA LEU A 187 -5.75 11.88 -10.00
C LEU A 187 -5.14 12.21 -11.36
N VAL A 188 -4.02 12.94 -11.40
CA VAL A 188 -3.27 13.24 -12.64
C VAL A 188 -2.84 11.93 -13.31
N HIS A 189 -2.18 11.04 -12.56
CA HIS A 189 -1.80 9.71 -13.06
C HIS A 189 -3.02 8.96 -13.61
N PHE A 190 -4.11 8.90 -12.83
CA PHE A 190 -5.34 8.20 -13.23
C PHE A 190 -5.91 8.72 -14.55
N TYR A 191 -6.07 10.04 -14.69
CA TYR A 191 -6.62 10.64 -15.91
C TYR A 191 -5.69 10.50 -17.11
N GLY A 192 -4.37 10.52 -16.87
CA GLY A 192 -3.37 10.20 -17.89
C GLY A 192 -3.47 8.75 -18.38
N VAL A 193 -3.64 7.78 -17.47
CA VAL A 193 -3.86 6.37 -17.84
C VAL A 193 -5.20 6.16 -18.53
N SER A 194 -6.25 6.86 -18.10
CA SER A 194 -7.60 6.72 -18.67
C SER A 194 -7.77 7.40 -20.03
N GLY A 195 -6.76 8.15 -20.49
CA GLY A 195 -6.78 8.90 -21.74
C GLY A 195 -7.58 10.20 -21.70
N ASP A 196 -8.10 10.62 -20.54
CA ASP A 196 -8.81 11.90 -20.39
C ASP A 196 -7.80 13.01 -20.04
N VAL A 197 -7.00 13.38 -21.04
CA VAL A 197 -5.96 14.42 -20.92
C VAL A 197 -6.55 15.78 -20.55
N GLY A 198 -7.82 16.05 -20.87
CA GLY A 198 -8.51 17.28 -20.49
C GLY A 198 -8.82 17.34 -19.00
N ALA A 199 -9.31 16.26 -18.40
CA ALA A 199 -9.45 16.16 -16.95
C ALA A 199 -8.09 16.15 -16.24
N MET A 200 -7.09 15.45 -16.79
CA MET A 200 -5.71 15.47 -16.27
C MET A 200 -5.17 16.90 -16.18
N ARG A 201 -5.28 17.67 -17.28
CA ARG A 201 -4.81 19.05 -17.34
C ARG A 201 -5.53 19.96 -16.34
N ARG A 202 -6.86 19.82 -16.21
CA ARG A 202 -7.64 20.58 -15.22
C ARG A 202 -7.16 20.32 -13.78
N VAL A 203 -7.00 19.05 -13.40
CA VAL A 203 -6.50 18.69 -12.05
C VAL A 203 -5.10 19.24 -11.81
N PHE A 204 -4.25 19.23 -12.84
CA PHE A 204 -2.90 19.79 -12.79
C PHE A 204 -2.89 21.32 -12.66
N ASP A 205 -3.74 22.02 -13.41
CA ASP A 205 -3.82 23.48 -13.39
C ASP A 205 -4.33 24.02 -12.05
N GLU A 206 -5.19 23.26 -11.37
CA GLU A 206 -5.68 23.59 -10.03
C GLU A 206 -4.64 23.39 -8.90
N LEU A 207 -3.48 22.79 -9.17
CA LEU A 207 -2.43 22.66 -8.15
C LEU A 207 -1.88 24.03 -7.72
N PRO A 208 -1.44 24.18 -6.46
CA PRO A 208 -0.69 25.35 -6.03
C PRO A 208 0.48 25.66 -6.97
N ARG A 209 0.94 26.91 -6.99
CA ARG A 209 2.07 27.36 -7.85
C ARG A 209 3.34 26.52 -7.67
N VAL A 210 3.50 25.83 -6.55
CA VAL A 210 4.60 24.88 -6.30
C VAL A 210 4.10 23.47 -6.59
N ARG A 211 4.56 22.92 -7.72
CA ARG A 211 4.35 21.54 -8.16
C ARG A 211 5.67 20.80 -8.04
N ASP A 212 5.67 19.58 -7.50
CA ASP A 212 6.88 18.76 -7.45
C ASP A 212 7.19 18.16 -8.82
N VAL A 213 8.45 17.76 -9.03
CA VAL A 213 8.90 17.14 -10.29
C VAL A 213 8.10 15.89 -10.63
N LEU A 214 7.65 15.17 -9.59
CA LEU A 214 6.78 14.00 -9.71
C LEU A 214 5.47 14.33 -10.43
N THR A 215 4.79 15.42 -10.03
CA THR A 215 3.55 15.87 -10.69
C THR A 215 3.78 16.21 -12.16
N TRP A 216 4.88 16.90 -12.48
CA TRP A 216 5.22 17.25 -13.86
C TRP A 216 5.49 16.02 -14.71
N ASN A 217 6.22 15.04 -14.17
CA ASN A 217 6.50 13.77 -14.84
C ASN A 217 5.21 13.01 -15.16
N GLU A 218 4.22 13.04 -14.26
CA GLU A 218 2.91 12.40 -14.49
C GLU A 218 2.14 13.04 -15.66
N VAL A 219 2.11 14.36 -15.74
CA VAL A 219 1.46 15.08 -16.86
C VAL A 219 2.19 14.83 -18.18
N LEU A 220 3.53 14.90 -18.16
CA LEU A 220 4.37 14.61 -19.31
C LEU A 220 4.10 13.20 -19.85
N ALA A 221 4.13 12.20 -18.97
CA ALA A 221 3.83 10.81 -19.33
C ALA A 221 2.38 10.63 -19.82
N GLY A 222 1.43 11.39 -19.29
CA GLY A 222 0.05 11.42 -19.77
C GLY A 222 -0.06 11.88 -21.23
N TYR A 223 0.58 13.00 -21.59
CA TYR A 223 0.56 13.51 -22.96
C TYR A 223 1.32 12.62 -23.94
N VAL A 224 2.46 12.06 -23.52
CA VAL A 224 3.22 11.08 -24.31
C VAL A 224 2.36 9.85 -24.62
N ARG A 225 1.69 9.27 -23.62
CA ARG A 225 0.80 8.12 -23.82
C ARG A 225 -0.39 8.41 -24.73
N ALA A 226 -0.87 9.65 -24.74
CA ALA A 226 -1.94 10.11 -25.63
C ALA A 226 -1.44 10.39 -27.06
N GLY A 227 -0.15 10.25 -27.36
CA GLY A 227 0.45 10.57 -28.66
C GLY A 227 0.56 12.08 -28.94
N MET A 228 0.34 12.92 -27.93
CA MET A 228 0.35 14.38 -28.05
C MET A 228 1.75 14.96 -27.80
N MET A 229 2.71 14.56 -28.63
CA MET A 229 4.13 14.85 -28.41
C MET A 229 4.47 16.35 -28.45
N THR A 230 3.74 17.14 -29.23
CA THR A 230 3.91 18.61 -29.26
C THR A 230 3.60 19.24 -27.91
N VAL A 231 2.47 18.87 -27.31
CA VAL A 231 2.06 19.33 -25.97
C VAL A 231 2.97 18.76 -24.88
N ALA A 232 3.41 17.50 -25.02
CA ALA A 232 4.39 16.91 -24.11
C ALA A 232 5.70 17.72 -24.08
N ARG A 233 6.18 18.19 -25.24
CA ARG A 233 7.36 19.07 -25.31
C ARG A 233 7.10 20.42 -24.67
N GLU A 234 5.95 21.05 -24.90
CA GLU A 234 5.59 22.31 -24.24
C GLU A 234 5.61 22.16 -22.71
N VAL A 235 5.00 21.09 -22.18
CA VAL A 235 5.02 20.78 -20.75
C VAL A 235 6.45 20.58 -20.25
N PHE A 236 7.27 19.84 -21.00
CA PHE A 236 8.68 19.62 -20.65
C PHE A 236 9.48 20.92 -20.60
N ASP A 237 9.19 21.87 -21.50
CA ASP A 237 9.84 23.18 -21.55
C ASP A 237 9.40 24.08 -20.37
N GLU A 238 8.17 23.94 -19.90
CA GLU A 238 7.63 24.62 -18.71
C GLU A 238 8.19 24.08 -17.38
N MET A 239 8.75 22.86 -17.35
CA MET A 239 9.24 22.23 -16.11
C MET A 239 10.37 23.05 -15.45
N PRO A 240 10.23 23.44 -14.17
CA PRO A 240 11.26 24.19 -13.46
C PRO A 240 12.50 23.34 -13.15
N VAL A 241 12.31 22.04 -12.93
CA VAL A 241 13.36 21.05 -12.67
C VAL A 241 13.03 19.81 -13.48
N ARG A 242 14.04 19.23 -14.14
CA ARG A 242 13.94 18.03 -14.96
C ARG A 242 14.85 16.97 -14.38
N ASP A 243 14.33 15.78 -14.19
CA ASP A 243 15.09 14.62 -13.72
C ASP A 243 15.23 13.57 -14.83
N GLU A 244 15.90 12.46 -14.51
CA GLU A 244 16.09 11.34 -15.45
C GLU A 244 14.76 10.80 -15.99
N ILE A 245 13.70 10.82 -15.17
CA ILE A 245 12.35 10.40 -15.57
C ILE A 245 11.78 11.36 -16.60
N SER A 246 11.95 12.68 -16.44
CA SER A 246 11.49 13.68 -17.41
C SER A 246 12.10 13.44 -18.79
N TRP A 247 13.42 13.26 -18.84
CA TRP A 247 14.16 13.05 -20.09
C TRP A 247 13.81 11.71 -20.74
N SER A 248 13.82 10.61 -19.97
CA SER A 248 13.50 9.28 -20.50
C SER A 248 12.07 9.20 -21.02
N THR A 249 11.13 9.85 -20.36
CA THR A 249 9.72 9.89 -20.78
C THR A 249 9.56 10.61 -22.12
N LEU A 250 10.26 11.74 -22.32
CA LEU A 250 10.18 12.50 -23.58
C LEU A 250 10.88 11.78 -24.73
N VAL A 251 12.05 11.16 -24.49
CA VAL A 251 12.81 10.44 -25.52
C VAL A 251 12.15 9.11 -25.90
N GLY A 252 11.46 8.47 -24.97
CA GLY A 252 10.81 7.17 -25.19
C GLY A 252 9.43 7.24 -25.85
N GLY A 253 8.84 8.42 -25.97
CA GLY A 253 7.56 8.65 -26.64
C GLY A 253 7.69 8.92 -28.12
#